data_AF-A0A927T9S4-F1
#
_entry.id   AF-A0A927T9S4-F1
#
_cell.length_a   1.000
_cell.length_b   1.000
_cell.length_c   1.000
_cell.angle_alpha   90.00
_cell.angle_beta   90.00
_cell.angle_gamma   90.00
#
_symmetry.space_group_name_H-M   'P 1'
#
loop_
_entity.id
_entity.type
_entity.pdbx_description
1 polymer ?
#
loop_
_entity_poly.entity_id
_entity_poly.type
_entity_poly.pdbx_seq_one_letter_code
_entity_poly.pdbx_strand_id
1 'polypeptide(L)'
;MKLYFLDGCFKDEKLEPVSLPKTLHHYCDYTLFSNTISYREELGVLMRGEYTEPQDLIEKVDACNAVAGKEEFGVFLDMGVCYLAGQDVYEVIEALGTRIKVLIVRENNGVQSRPFMPFTGPHLDYERLIRLLRRIGFDDVLVLDISMIRGYDWLQMRKLLEHTVVKMGQYIAWQIQIEPTLAKYSKRVLFGAGQMCKNYMDYYGQKYPVLFTCDNNQNRWGQTFEGLEIRSPEALKDLPEDCAIFLCNMYYDEIEQQLRDMGIRNPIEKFSDEILPEEPLT
;
A
#
# COMPACT_ATOMS: atom_id res chain seq x y z
N MET A 1 0.02 -7.95 -2.44
CA MET A 1 -1.02 -7.28 -1.62
C MET A 1 -2.36 -7.20 -2.34
N LYS A 2 -3.45 -7.45 -1.61
CA LYS A 2 -4.84 -7.31 -2.06
C LYS A 2 -5.47 -6.08 -1.39
N LEU A 3 -6.23 -5.29 -2.15
CA LEU A 3 -6.94 -4.11 -1.64
C LEU A 3 -8.45 -4.35 -1.67
N TYR A 4 -9.10 -4.17 -0.53
CA TYR A 4 -10.56 -4.19 -0.40
C TYR A 4 -11.06 -2.90 0.26
N PHE A 5 -12.38 -2.72 0.22
CA PHE A 5 -13.05 -1.56 0.77
C PHE A 5 -14.21 -2.00 1.65
N LEU A 6 -14.24 -1.50 2.88
CA LEU A 6 -15.27 -1.84 3.84
C LEU A 6 -16.53 -1.02 3.60
N ASP A 7 -17.41 -1.67 2.85
CA ASP A 7 -18.82 -1.43 2.60
C ASP A 7 -19.29 -0.09 2.00
N GLY A 8 -19.47 -0.15 0.68
CA GLY A 8 -20.54 0.52 -0.05
C GLY A 8 -20.56 0.18 -1.55
N CYS A 9 -21.02 -1.03 -1.94
CA CYS A 9 -21.46 -1.44 -3.29
C CYS A 9 -20.62 -0.98 -4.54
N PHE A 10 -19.77 -1.86 -5.07
CA PHE A 10 -19.10 -1.69 -6.36
C PHE A 10 -19.84 -2.44 -7.48
N LYS A 11 -19.97 -1.77 -8.64
CA LYS A 11 -20.14 -2.40 -9.94
C LYS A 11 -19.21 -1.67 -10.90
N ASP A 12 -17.91 -1.83 -10.67
CA ASP A 12 -16.91 -1.55 -11.69
C ASP A 12 -16.38 -2.91 -12.15
N GLU A 13 -16.39 -3.20 -13.44
CA GLU A 13 -16.17 -4.55 -14.00
C GLU A 13 -14.76 -5.11 -13.70
N LYS A 14 -13.89 -4.34 -13.02
CA LYS A 14 -12.53 -4.70 -12.64
C LYS A 14 -12.26 -4.79 -11.13
N LEU A 15 -13.19 -4.37 -10.25
CA LEU A 15 -13.00 -4.38 -8.79
C LEU A 15 -14.31 -4.76 -8.09
N GLU A 16 -14.32 -5.89 -7.38
CA GLU A 16 -15.52 -6.39 -6.69
C GLU A 16 -15.72 -5.76 -5.30
N PRO A 17 -16.97 -5.43 -4.92
CA PRO A 17 -17.27 -5.03 -3.56
C PRO A 17 -17.27 -6.22 -2.61
N VAL A 18 -16.79 -5.99 -1.40
CA VAL A 18 -16.90 -6.97 -0.33
C VAL A 18 -17.60 -6.32 0.86
N SER A 19 -18.85 -6.73 1.11
CA SER A 19 -19.42 -6.65 2.45
C SER A 19 -18.62 -7.56 3.37
N LEU A 20 -18.20 -7.13 4.57
CA LEU A 20 -17.59 -8.03 5.56
C LEU A 20 -18.45 -9.29 5.67
N PRO A 21 -17.97 -10.45 5.21
CA PRO A 21 -18.65 -11.68 5.50
C PRO A 21 -18.60 -11.87 7.02
N LYS A 22 -19.65 -12.49 7.57
CA LYS A 22 -19.67 -12.92 8.97
C LYS A 22 -18.55 -13.93 9.30
N THR A 23 -17.78 -14.35 8.30
CA THR A 23 -16.70 -15.34 8.37
C THR A 23 -15.45 -14.82 7.66
N LEU A 24 -14.36 -14.66 8.41
CA LEU A 24 -13.06 -14.10 8.00
C LEU A 24 -12.37 -14.83 6.84
N HIS A 25 -12.82 -16.05 6.50
CA HIS A 25 -12.29 -16.90 5.43
C HIS A 25 -12.37 -16.34 4.00
N HIS A 26 -13.02 -15.19 3.78
CA HIS A 26 -13.11 -14.60 2.44
C HIS A 26 -11.93 -13.68 2.10
N TYR A 27 -11.14 -13.25 3.08
CA TYR A 27 -10.06 -12.29 2.85
C TYR A 27 -8.71 -12.96 2.58
N CYS A 28 -8.44 -14.06 3.26
CA CYS A 28 -7.19 -14.81 3.15
C CYS A 28 -7.35 -16.25 3.67
N ASP A 29 -6.31 -17.06 3.44
CA ASP A 29 -6.26 -18.47 3.82
C ASP A 29 -5.93 -18.70 5.31
N TYR A 30 -5.87 -17.63 6.11
CA TYR A 30 -5.51 -17.68 7.53
C TYR A 30 -6.74 -17.72 8.45
N THR A 31 -6.57 -18.37 9.61
CA THR A 31 -7.45 -18.16 10.76
C THR A 31 -6.98 -16.93 11.54
N LEU A 32 -7.87 -15.95 11.74
CA LEU A 32 -7.47 -14.63 12.22
C LEU A 32 -7.95 -14.36 13.64
N PHE A 33 -7.08 -13.78 14.46
CA PHE A 33 -7.43 -13.14 15.73
C PHE A 33 -7.50 -11.63 15.51
N SER A 34 -8.51 -10.96 16.05
CA SER A 34 -8.67 -9.50 15.91
C SER A 34 -8.55 -8.78 17.23
N ASN A 35 -8.04 -7.55 17.19
CA ASN A 35 -8.21 -6.62 18.30
C ASN A 35 -9.69 -6.28 18.45
N THR A 36 -10.16 -6.17 19.69
CA THR A 36 -11.57 -5.87 19.98
C THR A 36 -11.69 -4.74 21.00
N ILE A 37 -12.82 -4.05 20.95
CA ILE A 37 -13.25 -3.11 21.99
C ILE A 37 -14.62 -3.53 22.49
N SER A 38 -14.87 -3.34 23.79
CA SER A 38 -16.13 -3.65 24.43
C SER A 38 -16.89 -2.37 24.77
N TYR A 39 -18.21 -2.38 24.61
CA TYR A 39 -19.06 -1.28 25.05
C TYR A 39 -19.82 -1.68 26.31
N ARG A 40 -19.69 -0.88 27.38
CA ARG A 40 -20.50 -1.07 28.60
C ARG A 40 -21.69 -0.11 28.56
N GLU A 41 -22.84 -0.63 28.14
CA GLU A 41 -24.09 0.14 28.00
C GLU A 41 -24.45 0.91 29.28
N GLU A 42 -24.31 0.27 30.44
CA GLU A 42 -24.64 0.85 31.75
C GLU A 42 -23.85 2.12 32.09
N LEU A 43 -22.64 2.24 31.57
CA LEU A 43 -21.72 3.35 31.83
C LEU A 43 -21.62 4.30 30.64
N GLY A 44 -22.15 3.92 29.48
CA GLY A 44 -22.01 4.67 28.23
C GLY A 44 -20.56 4.80 27.74
N VAL A 45 -19.64 3.95 28.20
CA VAL A 45 -18.20 4.03 27.87
C VAL A 45 -17.70 2.82 27.08
N LEU A 46 -16.72 3.09 26.22
CA LEU A 46 -15.92 2.07 25.56
C LEU A 46 -14.78 1.61 26.48
N MET A 47 -14.52 0.30 26.49
CA MET A 47 -13.54 -0.37 27.32
C MET A 47 -12.67 -1.27 26.45
N ARG A 48 -11.40 -1.43 26.81
CA ARG A 48 -10.50 -2.41 26.17
C ARG A 48 -11.13 -3.80 26.18
N GLY A 49 -11.09 -4.47 25.03
CA GLY A 49 -11.63 -5.82 24.83
C GLY A 49 -10.56 -6.90 24.91
N GLU A 50 -10.90 -8.12 24.48
CA GLU A 50 -9.93 -9.18 24.27
C GLU A 50 -8.97 -8.77 23.14
N TYR A 51 -7.68 -9.11 23.27
CA TYR A 51 -6.65 -8.81 22.28
C TYR A 51 -6.48 -7.32 21.99
N THR A 52 -6.82 -6.43 22.93
CA THR A 52 -6.43 -5.03 22.81
C THR A 52 -4.91 -4.89 22.91
N GLU A 53 -4.25 -5.58 23.84
CA GLU A 53 -2.80 -5.52 23.94
C GLU A 53 -2.15 -6.33 22.79
N PRO A 54 -1.20 -5.76 22.04
CA PRO A 54 -0.58 -6.44 20.90
C PRO A 54 0.17 -7.71 21.32
N GLN A 55 0.71 -7.75 22.54
CA GLN A 55 1.41 -8.91 23.07
C GLN A 55 0.49 -10.14 23.18
N ASP A 56 -0.78 -9.95 23.57
CA ASP A 56 -1.75 -11.04 23.65
C ASP A 56 -2.00 -11.66 22.27
N LEU A 57 -2.04 -10.83 21.21
CA LEU A 57 -2.19 -11.29 19.83
C LEU A 57 -0.96 -12.07 19.36
N ILE A 58 0.24 -11.58 19.67
CA ILE A 58 1.51 -12.23 19.30
C ILE A 58 1.58 -13.60 19.93
N GLU A 59 1.39 -13.69 21.25
CA GLU A 59 1.45 -14.96 21.99
C GLU A 59 0.40 -15.96 21.47
N LYS A 60 -0.81 -15.47 21.17
CA LYS A 60 -1.89 -16.31 20.65
C LYS A 60 -1.57 -16.87 19.27
N VAL A 61 -1.18 -16.01 18.32
CA VAL A 61 -0.87 -16.41 16.94
C VAL A 61 0.32 -17.37 16.91
N ASP A 62 1.38 -17.06 17.65
CA ASP A 62 2.59 -17.88 17.67
C ASP A 62 2.34 -19.25 18.30
N ALA A 63 1.57 -19.32 19.39
CA ALA A 63 1.18 -20.59 19.99
C ALA A 63 0.35 -21.46 19.03
N CYS A 64 -0.62 -20.86 18.31
CA CYS A 64 -1.43 -21.58 17.34
C CYS A 64 -0.60 -22.07 16.14
N ASN A 65 0.28 -21.24 15.59
CA ASN A 65 1.17 -21.62 14.49
C ASN A 65 2.19 -22.70 14.92
N ALA A 66 2.69 -22.64 16.16
CA ALA A 66 3.57 -23.68 16.70
C ALA A 66 2.87 -25.04 16.80
N VAL A 67 1.60 -25.06 17.21
CA VAL A 67 0.78 -26.29 17.24
C VAL A 67 0.48 -26.81 15.83
N ALA A 68 0.20 -25.91 14.88
CA ALA A 68 -0.07 -26.28 13.48
C ALA A 68 1.17 -26.74 12.71
N GLY A 69 2.37 -26.32 13.14
CA GLY A 69 3.64 -26.60 12.46
C GLY A 69 3.83 -25.83 11.14
N LYS A 70 2.95 -24.86 10.86
CA LYS A 70 2.98 -23.98 9.69
C LYS A 70 2.23 -22.69 10.00
N GLU A 71 2.47 -21.66 9.19
CA GLU A 71 1.79 -20.37 9.31
C GLU A 71 0.36 -20.47 8.76
N GLU A 72 -0.59 -20.70 9.66
CA GLU A 72 -2.04 -20.79 9.37
C GLU A 72 -2.86 -19.77 10.16
N PHE A 73 -2.25 -19.13 11.15
CA PHE A 73 -2.87 -18.15 12.02
C PHE A 73 -2.21 -16.79 11.84
N GLY A 74 -3.02 -15.75 11.93
CA GLY A 74 -2.57 -14.37 11.76
C GLY A 74 -3.46 -13.37 12.48
N VAL A 75 -3.12 -12.09 12.30
CA VAL A 75 -3.81 -10.97 12.92
C VAL A 75 -4.66 -10.23 11.91
N PHE A 76 -5.92 -10.00 12.28
CA PHE A 76 -6.79 -9.01 11.69
C PHE A 76 -6.71 -7.74 12.55
N LEU A 77 -6.03 -6.71 12.07
CA LEU A 77 -5.87 -5.46 12.81
C LEU A 77 -6.85 -4.41 12.30
N ASP A 78 -7.70 -3.89 13.18
CA ASP A 78 -8.51 -2.69 12.93
C ASP A 78 -7.86 -1.47 13.60
N MET A 79 -7.31 -0.56 12.80
CA MET A 79 -6.69 0.67 13.31
C MET A 79 -7.68 1.55 14.07
N GLY A 80 -8.96 1.51 13.70
CA GLY A 80 -10.01 2.24 14.38
C GLY A 80 -10.20 1.77 15.83
N VAL A 81 -10.02 0.48 16.09
CA VAL A 81 -10.06 -0.07 17.45
C VAL A 81 -8.86 0.41 18.26
N CYS A 82 -7.67 0.51 17.66
CA CYS A 82 -6.49 1.06 18.34
C CYS A 82 -6.73 2.50 18.83
N TYR A 83 -7.31 3.36 17.98
CA TYR A 83 -7.65 4.73 18.37
C TYR A 83 -8.64 4.78 19.54
N LEU A 84 -9.70 3.96 19.51
CA LEU A 84 -10.69 3.91 20.59
C LEU A 84 -10.11 3.32 21.89
N ALA A 85 -9.09 2.47 21.79
CA ALA A 85 -8.36 1.91 22.94
C ALA A 85 -7.26 2.84 23.49
N GLY A 86 -7.03 3.99 22.84
CA GLY A 86 -5.99 4.95 23.19
C GLY A 86 -4.58 4.44 22.94
N GLN A 87 -4.38 3.61 21.90
CA GLN A 87 -3.09 3.02 21.55
C GLN A 87 -2.39 3.81 20.44
N ASP A 88 -1.06 3.83 20.46
CA ASP A 88 -0.27 4.26 19.31
C ASP A 88 -0.33 3.16 18.23
N VAL A 89 -1.02 3.48 17.13
CA VAL A 89 -1.24 2.52 16.04
C VAL A 89 0.06 2.09 15.35
N TYR A 90 1.09 2.95 15.33
CA TYR A 90 2.37 2.64 14.71
C TYR A 90 3.15 1.65 15.56
N GLU A 91 3.16 1.82 16.89
CA GLU A 91 3.79 0.85 17.80
C GLU A 91 3.10 -0.52 17.74
N VAL A 92 1.76 -0.53 17.64
CA VAL A 92 0.99 -1.77 17.48
C VAL A 92 1.33 -2.47 16.16
N ILE A 93 1.35 -1.73 15.04
CA ILE A 93 1.69 -2.30 13.72
C ILE A 93 3.12 -2.85 13.72
N GLU A 94 4.06 -2.10 14.29
CA GLU A 94 5.47 -2.51 14.37
C GLU A 94 5.66 -3.77 15.23
N ALA A 95 4.99 -3.84 16.38
CA ALA A 95 5.06 -5.00 17.26
C ALA A 95 4.48 -6.28 16.61
N LEU A 96 3.36 -6.14 15.90
CA LEU A 96 2.71 -7.28 15.22
C LEU A 96 3.49 -7.71 13.97
N GLY A 97 4.06 -6.76 13.23
CA GLY A 97 4.90 -7.01 12.06
C GLY A 97 4.22 -7.90 11.01
N THR A 98 4.93 -8.91 10.53
CA THR A 98 4.46 -9.85 9.48
C THR A 98 3.29 -10.75 9.90
N ARG A 99 2.90 -10.74 11.19
CA ARG A 99 1.72 -11.47 11.67
C ARG A 99 0.41 -10.82 11.20
N ILE A 100 0.44 -9.55 10.80
CA ILE A 100 -0.75 -8.85 10.26
C ILE A 100 -1.05 -9.43 8.88
N LYS A 101 -2.18 -10.12 8.77
CA LYS A 101 -2.66 -10.69 7.49
C LYS A 101 -3.82 -9.88 6.90
N VAL A 102 -4.55 -9.16 7.74
CA VAL A 102 -5.57 -8.21 7.32
C VAL A 102 -5.42 -6.93 8.12
N LEU A 103 -5.31 -5.79 7.44
CA LEU A 103 -5.25 -4.46 8.06
C LEU A 103 -6.42 -3.61 7.58
N ILE A 104 -7.32 -3.23 8.49
CA ILE A 104 -8.28 -2.16 8.22
C ILE A 104 -7.63 -0.82 8.52
N VAL A 105 -7.46 -0.02 7.47
CA VAL A 105 -7.16 1.41 7.55
C VAL A 105 -8.47 2.15 7.82
N ARG A 106 -8.71 2.40 9.11
CA ARG A 106 -9.84 3.20 9.60
C ARG A 106 -9.31 4.31 10.51
N GLU A 107 -9.60 5.54 10.14
CA GLU A 107 -9.33 6.71 10.99
C GLU A 107 -10.61 7.13 11.70
N ASN A 108 -10.55 7.37 13.01
CA ASN A 108 -11.65 7.92 13.80
C ASN A 108 -11.11 8.90 14.86
N ASN A 109 -11.98 9.53 15.65
CA ASN A 109 -11.59 10.55 16.63
C ASN A 109 -11.20 9.98 18.01
N GLY A 110 -11.03 8.67 18.15
CA GLY A 110 -10.72 7.99 19.41
C GLY A 110 -11.84 7.99 20.44
N VAL A 111 -13.00 8.60 20.15
CA VAL A 111 -14.17 8.67 21.04
C VAL A 111 -15.36 7.92 20.46
N GLN A 112 -15.61 8.10 19.17
CA GLN A 112 -16.69 7.47 18.41
C GLN A 112 -16.10 6.58 17.32
N SER A 113 -16.75 5.46 17.04
CA SER A 113 -16.33 4.53 15.98
C SER A 113 -16.55 5.04 14.55
N ARG A 114 -17.20 6.19 14.39
CA ARG A 114 -17.50 6.77 13.08
C ARG A 114 -16.20 7.13 12.34
N PRO A 115 -15.99 6.65 11.11
CA PRO A 115 -14.75 6.90 10.40
C PRO A 115 -14.74 8.26 9.70
N PHE A 116 -13.55 8.85 9.61
CA PHE A 116 -13.24 9.94 8.68
C PHE A 116 -12.98 9.37 7.28
N MET A 117 -13.18 10.22 6.25
CA MET A 117 -12.75 9.86 4.90
C MET A 117 -11.21 9.80 4.86
N PRO A 118 -10.62 8.88 4.08
CA PRO A 118 -9.18 8.80 3.95
C PRO A 118 -8.57 10.17 3.59
N PHE A 119 -7.44 10.50 4.21
CA PHE A 119 -6.73 11.80 4.08
C PHE A 119 -7.49 13.03 4.60
N THR A 120 -8.61 12.88 5.31
CA THR A 120 -9.38 14.03 5.85
C THR A 120 -9.42 14.10 7.37
N GLY A 121 -9.03 13.03 8.07
CA GLY A 121 -9.00 13.05 9.52
C GLY A 121 -7.73 13.70 10.07
N PRO A 122 -7.73 14.05 11.36
CA PRO A 122 -6.67 14.85 11.98
C PRO A 122 -5.54 14.03 12.62
N HIS A 123 -5.61 12.70 12.62
CA HIS A 123 -4.77 11.85 13.47
C HIS A 123 -3.86 10.88 12.69
N LEU A 124 -4.27 10.44 11.51
CA LEU A 124 -3.49 9.48 10.73
C LEU A 124 -2.46 10.19 9.83
N ASP A 125 -1.19 9.92 10.10
CA ASP A 125 -0.07 10.26 9.22
C ASP A 125 0.10 9.11 8.21
N TYR A 126 -0.43 9.32 7.01
CA TYR A 126 -0.36 8.36 5.92
C TYR A 126 1.07 8.09 5.46
N GLU A 127 1.95 9.08 5.51
CA GLU A 127 3.34 8.93 5.12
C GLU A 127 4.06 8.00 6.09
N ARG A 128 3.90 8.23 7.40
CA ARG A 128 4.44 7.34 8.45
C ARG A 128 3.87 5.93 8.35
N LEU A 129 2.56 5.80 8.12
CA LEU A 129 1.91 4.50 7.93
C LEU A 129 2.50 3.74 6.73
N ILE A 130 2.61 4.40 5.58
CA ILE A 130 3.12 3.78 4.34
C ILE A 130 4.58 3.35 4.51
N ARG A 131 5.43 4.21 5.09
CA ARG A 131 6.83 3.87 5.41
C ARG A 131 6.91 2.67 6.34
N LEU A 132 6.10 2.63 7.40
CA LEU A 132 6.05 1.51 8.34
C LEU A 132 5.62 0.20 7.66
N LEU A 133 4.55 0.23 6.86
CA LEU A 133 4.05 -0.95 6.16
C LEU A 133 5.06 -1.52 5.16
N ARG A 134 5.82 -0.65 4.47
CA ARG A 134 6.97 -1.08 3.65
C ARG A 134 8.05 -1.74 4.49
N ARG A 135 8.43 -1.10 5.61
CA ARG A 135 9.51 -1.57 6.49
C ARG A 135 9.23 -2.95 7.07
N ILE A 136 7.99 -3.23 7.48
CA ILE A 136 7.60 -4.56 7.98
C ILE A 136 7.35 -5.58 6.86
N GLY A 137 7.45 -5.18 5.60
CA GLY A 137 7.23 -6.06 4.44
C GLY A 137 5.76 -6.49 4.27
N PHE A 138 4.80 -5.62 4.59
CA PHE A 138 3.38 -5.94 4.49
C PHE A 138 2.96 -6.18 3.03
N ASP A 139 2.53 -7.41 2.72
CA ASP A 139 2.09 -7.80 1.36
C ASP A 139 0.75 -8.57 1.33
N ASP A 140 0.02 -8.59 2.44
CA ASP A 140 -1.24 -9.33 2.59
C ASP A 140 -2.47 -8.51 2.18
N VAL A 141 -3.46 -8.33 3.06
CA VAL A 141 -4.77 -7.74 2.73
C VAL A 141 -4.94 -6.37 3.39
N LEU A 142 -4.98 -5.32 2.57
CA LEU A 142 -5.32 -3.96 3.00
C LEU A 142 -6.81 -3.71 2.78
N VAL A 143 -7.50 -3.22 3.80
CA VAL A 143 -8.93 -2.86 3.73
C VAL A 143 -9.07 -1.39 4.08
N LEU A 144 -9.67 -0.59 3.20
CA LEU A 144 -9.95 0.81 3.49
C LEU A 144 -11.39 0.97 3.98
N ASP A 145 -11.59 1.58 5.15
CA ASP A 145 -12.94 1.87 5.61
C ASP A 145 -13.57 3.03 4.86
N ILE A 146 -14.66 2.74 4.15
CA ILE A 146 -15.42 3.72 3.37
C ILE A 146 -16.89 3.80 3.81
N SER A 147 -17.21 3.21 4.97
CA SER A 147 -18.58 3.08 5.46
C SER A 147 -19.27 4.43 5.71
N MET A 148 -18.50 5.52 5.86
CA MET A 148 -19.04 6.87 5.96
C MET A 148 -19.83 7.30 4.72
N ILE A 149 -19.52 6.74 3.54
CA ILE A 149 -20.21 7.05 2.28
C ILE A 149 -21.69 6.57 2.30
N ARG A 150 -22.01 5.57 3.13
CA ARG A 150 -23.37 5.03 3.27
C ARG A 150 -24.38 6.04 3.78
N GLY A 151 -23.93 7.06 4.52
CA GLY A 151 -24.79 8.13 5.04
C GLY A 151 -25.31 9.10 3.97
N TYR A 152 -24.85 9.01 2.72
CA TYR A 152 -25.25 9.91 1.64
C TYR A 152 -26.33 9.28 0.75
N ASP A 153 -27.57 9.78 0.82
CA ASP A 153 -28.69 9.29 0.00
C ASP A 153 -28.64 9.77 -1.47
N TRP A 154 -27.86 10.81 -1.76
CA TRP A 154 -27.72 11.34 -3.12
C TRP A 154 -26.83 10.46 -3.98
N LEU A 155 -27.43 9.60 -4.81
CA LEU A 155 -26.74 8.59 -5.62
C LEU A 155 -25.55 9.13 -6.43
N GLN A 156 -25.68 10.30 -7.07
CA GLN A 156 -24.59 10.86 -7.89
C GLN A 156 -23.40 11.31 -7.03
N MET A 157 -23.68 11.91 -5.87
CA MET A 157 -22.63 12.26 -4.91
C MET A 157 -21.95 11.01 -4.38
N ARG A 158 -22.72 9.97 -4.06
CA ARG A 158 -22.20 8.69 -3.59
C ARG A 158 -21.20 8.08 -4.58
N LYS A 159 -21.58 8.00 -5.85
CA LYS A 159 -20.70 7.50 -6.94
C LYS A 159 -19.42 8.31 -7.09
N LEU A 160 -19.49 9.64 -6.96
CA LEU A 160 -18.32 10.50 -7.02
C LEU A 160 -17.36 10.22 -5.86
N LEU A 161 -17.90 10.08 -4.64
CA LEU A 161 -17.11 9.75 -3.45
C LEU A 161 -16.51 8.34 -3.57
N GLU A 162 -17.28 7.35 -4.01
CA GLU A 162 -16.84 5.98 -4.27
C GLU A 162 -15.65 5.94 -5.22
N HIS A 163 -15.75 6.60 -6.39
CA HIS A 163 -14.64 6.69 -7.34
C HIS A 163 -13.39 7.32 -6.71
N THR A 164 -13.57 8.39 -5.93
CA THR A 164 -12.47 9.10 -5.27
C THR A 164 -11.78 8.22 -4.22
N VAL A 165 -12.52 7.53 -3.35
CA VAL A 165 -11.93 6.68 -2.32
C VAL A 165 -11.26 5.44 -2.90
N VAL A 166 -11.74 4.90 -4.02
CA VAL A 166 -11.03 3.83 -4.74
C VAL A 166 -9.65 4.30 -5.19
N LYS A 167 -9.59 5.48 -5.80
CA LYS A 167 -8.31 6.07 -6.25
C LYS A 167 -7.36 6.32 -5.08
N MET A 168 -7.89 6.79 -3.94
CA MET A 168 -7.11 6.93 -2.70
C MET A 168 -6.56 5.58 -2.22
N GLY A 169 -7.37 4.53 -2.17
CA GLY A 169 -6.93 3.19 -1.79
C GLY A 169 -5.88 2.62 -2.74
N GLN A 170 -6.08 2.78 -4.05
CA GLN A 170 -5.12 2.39 -5.08
C GLN A 170 -3.78 3.12 -4.92
N TYR A 171 -3.83 4.42 -4.62
CA TYR A 171 -2.65 5.22 -4.34
C TYR A 171 -1.90 4.70 -3.10
N ILE A 172 -2.59 4.51 -1.96
CA ILE A 172 -1.97 3.96 -0.74
C ILE A 172 -1.33 2.61 -1.03
N ALA A 173 -2.06 1.73 -1.72
CA ALA A 173 -1.58 0.39 -2.06
C ALA A 173 -0.33 0.43 -2.96
N TRP A 174 -0.34 1.26 -4.00
CA TRP A 174 0.80 1.48 -4.88
C TRP A 174 2.00 2.01 -4.12
N GLN A 175 1.81 3.02 -3.27
CA GLN A 175 2.88 3.59 -2.45
C GLN A 175 3.50 2.52 -1.55
N ILE A 176 2.73 1.67 -0.87
CA ILE A 176 3.27 0.56 -0.06
C ILE A 176 4.07 -0.43 -0.93
N GLN A 177 3.66 -0.64 -2.17
CA GLN A 177 4.21 -1.68 -3.06
C GLN A 177 5.41 -1.24 -3.91
N ILE A 178 5.90 0.00 -3.77
CA ILE A 178 7.06 0.50 -4.54
C ILE A 178 8.28 -0.42 -4.36
N GLU A 179 8.73 -0.61 -3.12
CA GLU A 179 9.92 -1.43 -2.86
C GLU A 179 9.72 -2.92 -3.21
N PRO A 180 8.62 -3.59 -2.82
CA PRO A 180 8.34 -4.95 -3.28
C PRO A 180 8.35 -5.08 -4.80
N THR A 181 7.84 -4.08 -5.53
CA THR A 181 7.84 -4.09 -7.00
C THR A 181 9.24 -3.92 -7.58
N LEU A 182 10.10 -3.10 -6.97
CA LEU A 182 11.51 -3.00 -7.34
C LEU A 182 12.25 -4.33 -7.15
N ALA A 183 11.96 -5.04 -6.06
CA ALA A 183 12.59 -6.30 -5.72
C ALA A 183 12.23 -7.46 -6.67
N LYS A 184 11.09 -7.39 -7.38
CA LYS A 184 10.66 -8.42 -8.36
C LYS A 184 11.63 -8.58 -9.53
N TYR A 185 12.36 -7.53 -9.88
CA TYR A 185 13.21 -7.50 -11.06
C TYR A 185 14.68 -7.48 -10.67
N SER A 186 15.49 -8.29 -11.35
CA SER A 186 16.94 -8.33 -11.18
C SER A 186 17.66 -7.27 -12.01
N LYS A 187 17.04 -6.84 -13.11
CA LYS A 187 17.53 -5.79 -14.02
C LYS A 187 16.47 -4.74 -14.22
N ARG A 188 16.89 -3.48 -14.27
CA ARG A 188 15.98 -2.36 -14.50
C ARG A 188 16.67 -1.21 -15.24
N VAL A 189 15.84 -0.43 -15.92
CA VAL A 189 16.18 0.88 -16.48
C VAL A 189 15.19 1.92 -15.96
N LEU A 190 15.61 3.18 -15.91
CA LEU A 190 14.71 4.28 -15.60
C LEU A 190 14.32 5.02 -16.89
N PHE A 191 13.05 5.43 -16.97
CA PHE A 191 12.56 6.29 -18.04
C PHE A 191 12.25 7.69 -17.48
N GLY A 192 13.05 8.67 -17.87
CA GLY A 192 13.04 10.05 -17.41
C GLY A 192 14.29 10.35 -16.58
N ALA A 193 15.14 11.26 -17.06
CA ALA A 193 16.36 11.65 -16.35
C ALA A 193 16.16 12.96 -15.55
N GLY A 194 15.08 13.04 -14.77
CA GLY A 194 14.68 14.22 -14.00
C GLY A 194 14.90 14.09 -12.49
N GLN A 195 14.22 14.93 -11.71
CA GLN A 195 14.29 14.91 -10.24
C GLN A 195 13.88 13.55 -9.65
N MET A 196 12.85 12.92 -10.21
CA MET A 196 12.41 11.59 -9.77
C MET A 196 13.47 10.50 -9.98
N CYS A 197 14.23 10.57 -11.07
CA CYS A 197 15.38 9.69 -11.29
C CYS A 197 16.50 9.95 -10.27
N LYS A 198 16.77 11.21 -9.94
CA LYS A 198 17.71 11.54 -8.87
C LYS A 198 17.27 10.97 -7.53
N ASN A 199 16.01 11.17 -7.15
CA ASN A 199 15.46 10.63 -5.91
C ASN A 199 15.48 9.09 -5.90
N TYR A 200 15.23 8.44 -7.04
CA TYR A 200 15.44 7.00 -7.16
C TYR A 200 16.88 6.61 -6.84
N MET A 201 17.86 7.26 -7.49
CA MET A 201 19.27 6.91 -7.31
C MET A 201 19.75 7.16 -5.88
N ASP A 202 19.32 8.26 -5.27
CA ASP A 202 19.68 8.65 -3.89
C ASP A 202 19.17 7.64 -2.85
N TYR A 203 17.96 7.09 -3.01
CA TYR A 203 17.31 6.25 -1.99
C TYR A 203 17.24 4.76 -2.31
N TYR A 204 17.18 4.40 -3.58
CA TYR A 204 16.97 3.01 -4.04
C TYR A 204 18.14 2.49 -4.88
N GLY A 205 18.95 3.37 -5.48
CA GLY A 205 19.93 3.00 -6.51
C GLY A 205 21.03 2.05 -6.04
N GLN A 206 21.41 2.10 -4.75
CA GLN A 206 22.40 1.17 -4.19
C GLN A 206 21.86 -0.25 -4.10
N LYS A 207 20.67 -0.43 -3.49
CA LYS A 207 20.01 -1.74 -3.33
C LYS A 207 19.45 -2.29 -4.65
N TYR A 208 18.94 -1.40 -5.51
CA TYR A 208 18.29 -1.72 -6.78
C TYR A 208 18.99 -1.01 -7.95
N PRO A 209 20.16 -1.54 -8.39
CA PRO A 209 20.97 -0.87 -9.40
C PRO A 209 20.30 -0.82 -10.77
N VAL A 210 20.59 0.27 -11.49
CA VAL A 210 20.01 0.63 -12.78
C VAL A 210 21.06 0.47 -13.87
N LEU A 211 20.67 -0.09 -15.03
CA LEU A 211 21.58 -0.28 -16.16
C LEU A 211 21.92 1.05 -16.87
N PHE A 212 20.89 1.85 -17.14
CA PHE A 212 20.98 3.20 -17.71
C PHE A 212 19.63 3.92 -17.52
N THR A 213 19.59 5.21 -17.83
CA THR A 213 18.34 5.97 -17.90
C THR A 213 18.07 6.41 -19.34
N CYS A 214 16.82 6.67 -19.71
CA CYS A 214 16.47 7.18 -21.03
C CYS A 214 15.52 8.37 -20.93
N ASP A 215 15.50 9.20 -21.96
CA ASP A 215 14.69 10.44 -21.99
C ASP A 215 14.26 10.74 -23.43
N ASN A 216 13.10 11.39 -23.61
CA ASN A 216 12.64 11.79 -24.94
C ASN A 216 13.44 12.99 -25.51
N ASN A 217 14.14 13.74 -24.66
CA ASN A 217 14.91 14.89 -25.09
C ASN A 217 16.25 14.48 -25.73
N GLN A 218 16.30 14.52 -27.06
CA GLN A 218 17.47 14.13 -27.86
C GLN A 218 18.75 14.89 -27.50
N ASN A 219 18.63 16.14 -27.02
CA ASN A 219 19.78 16.95 -26.65
C ASN A 219 20.55 16.38 -25.45
N ARG A 220 19.92 15.48 -24.69
CA ARG A 220 20.49 14.85 -23.49
C ARG A 220 21.14 13.50 -23.78
N TRP A 221 20.92 12.92 -24.95
CA TRP A 221 21.43 11.58 -25.25
C TRP A 221 22.96 11.56 -25.28
N GLY A 222 23.55 10.52 -24.68
CA GLY A 222 24.99 10.36 -24.49
C GLY A 222 25.57 11.17 -23.33
N GLN A 223 24.79 12.02 -22.67
CA GLN A 223 25.21 12.68 -21.43
C GLN A 223 25.11 11.71 -20.24
N THR A 224 25.75 12.05 -19.12
CA THR A 224 25.65 11.33 -17.86
C THR A 224 24.80 12.11 -16.86
N PHE A 225 23.93 11.43 -16.12
CA PHE A 225 23.12 11.99 -15.03
C PHE A 225 23.04 10.97 -13.89
N GLU A 226 23.40 11.38 -12.67
CA GLU A 226 23.46 10.49 -11.49
C GLU A 226 24.30 9.22 -11.74
N GLY A 227 25.40 9.36 -12.50
CA GLY A 227 26.27 8.25 -12.90
C GLY A 227 25.70 7.33 -14.00
N LEU A 228 24.49 7.59 -14.49
CA LEU A 228 23.84 6.84 -15.56
C LEU A 228 24.00 7.52 -16.91
N GLU A 229 24.29 6.75 -17.96
CA GLU A 229 24.20 7.24 -19.34
C GLU A 229 22.72 7.50 -19.70
N ILE A 230 22.43 8.66 -20.28
CA ILE A 230 21.12 8.98 -20.84
C ILE A 230 21.05 8.46 -22.27
N ARG A 231 20.21 7.46 -22.54
CA ARG A 231 20.01 6.87 -23.86
C ARG A 231 18.70 7.31 -24.51
N SER A 232 18.57 7.07 -25.81
CA SER A 232 17.30 7.22 -26.49
C SER A 232 16.33 6.09 -26.09
N PRO A 233 15.00 6.31 -26.18
CA PRO A 233 14.01 5.25 -25.99
C PRO A 233 14.19 4.04 -26.91
N GLU A 234 14.87 4.20 -28.06
CA GLU A 234 15.15 3.09 -28.98
C GLU A 234 16.06 2.03 -28.35
N ALA A 235 16.96 2.42 -27.45
CA ALA A 235 17.84 1.48 -26.73
C ALA A 235 17.07 0.47 -25.86
N LEU A 236 15.79 0.74 -25.56
CA LEU A 236 14.94 -0.17 -24.81
C LEU A 236 14.59 -1.45 -25.59
N LYS A 237 14.69 -1.43 -26.92
CA LYS A 237 14.41 -2.59 -27.79
C LYS A 237 15.44 -3.71 -27.63
N ASP A 238 16.64 -3.36 -27.19
CA ASP A 238 17.76 -4.30 -26.99
C ASP A 238 17.79 -4.86 -25.56
N LEU A 239 16.80 -4.55 -24.72
CA LEU A 239 16.75 -5.04 -23.35
C LEU A 239 16.40 -6.54 -23.30
N PRO A 240 17.02 -7.30 -22.36
CA PRO A 240 16.54 -8.63 -22.01
C PRO A 240 15.05 -8.60 -21.62
N GLU A 241 14.29 -9.64 -21.97
CA GLU A 241 12.83 -9.71 -21.69
C GLU A 241 12.50 -9.58 -20.19
N ASP A 242 13.42 -9.98 -19.30
CA ASP A 242 13.28 -9.91 -17.84
C ASP A 242 13.65 -8.53 -17.24
N CYS A 243 14.12 -7.59 -18.06
CA CYS A 243 14.47 -6.25 -17.61
C CYS A 243 13.22 -5.36 -17.54
N ALA A 244 12.93 -4.80 -16.36
CA ALA A 244 11.82 -3.87 -16.18
C ALA A 244 12.21 -2.43 -16.53
N ILE A 245 11.22 -1.67 -17.00
CA ILE A 245 11.32 -0.24 -17.27
C ILE A 245 10.52 0.49 -16.20
N PHE A 246 11.19 1.22 -15.33
CA PHE A 246 10.54 2.05 -14.31
C PHE A 246 10.35 3.46 -14.85
N LEU A 247 9.09 3.90 -14.93
CA LEU A 247 8.73 5.24 -15.37
C LEU A 247 9.01 6.22 -14.23
N CYS A 248 10.04 7.05 -14.41
CA CYS A 248 10.43 8.14 -13.52
C CYS A 248 9.98 9.49 -14.08
N ASN A 249 8.68 9.61 -14.37
CA ASN A 249 8.04 10.81 -14.93
C ASN A 249 6.56 10.82 -14.54
N MET A 250 5.95 12.01 -14.38
CA MET A 250 4.52 12.15 -14.08
C MET A 250 3.58 11.73 -15.21
N TYR A 251 4.04 11.70 -16.46
CA TYR A 251 3.24 11.31 -17.65
C TYR A 251 3.24 9.79 -17.87
N TYR A 252 2.82 9.04 -16.85
CA TYR A 252 2.95 7.58 -16.87
C TYR A 252 2.21 6.92 -18.05
N ASP A 253 0.97 7.33 -18.31
CA ASP A 253 0.10 6.67 -19.29
C ASP A 253 0.55 6.99 -20.72
N GLU A 254 0.97 8.22 -20.98
CA GLU A 254 1.48 8.66 -22.28
C GLU A 254 2.79 7.97 -22.63
N ILE A 255 3.69 7.86 -21.65
CA ILE A 255 4.98 7.18 -21.85
C ILE A 255 4.75 5.67 -22.00
N GLU A 256 3.90 5.07 -21.18
CA GLU A 256 3.58 3.64 -21.36
C GLU A 256 3.04 3.38 -22.76
N GLN A 257 2.07 4.18 -23.24
CA GLN A 257 1.53 4.06 -24.59
C GLN A 257 2.63 4.24 -25.66
N GLN A 258 3.48 5.25 -25.53
CA GLN A 258 4.62 5.46 -26.43
C GLN A 258 5.49 4.20 -26.52
N LEU A 259 5.87 3.61 -25.38
CA LEU A 259 6.72 2.43 -25.34
C LEU A 259 6.04 1.21 -25.99
N ARG A 260 4.73 1.04 -25.76
CA ARG A 260 3.95 -0.03 -26.41
C ARG A 260 3.87 0.17 -27.92
N ASP A 261 3.66 1.40 -28.40
CA ASP A 261 3.64 1.74 -29.83
C ASP A 261 5.00 1.51 -30.50
N MET A 262 6.09 1.67 -29.75
CA MET A 262 7.45 1.32 -30.19
C MET A 262 7.71 -0.19 -30.25
N GLY A 263 6.77 -1.02 -29.82
CA GLY A 263 6.87 -2.49 -29.81
C GLY A 263 7.56 -3.06 -28.57
N ILE A 264 7.76 -2.26 -27.51
CA ILE A 264 8.44 -2.70 -26.29
C ILE A 264 7.51 -3.61 -25.48
N ARG A 265 7.99 -4.84 -25.25
CA ARG A 265 7.24 -5.90 -24.53
C ARG A 265 7.71 -6.12 -23.10
N ASN A 266 8.81 -5.47 -22.71
CA ASN A 266 9.32 -5.50 -21.35
C ASN A 266 8.24 -5.12 -20.32
N PRO A 267 8.36 -5.61 -19.07
CA PRO A 267 7.58 -5.11 -17.96
C PRO A 267 7.77 -3.60 -17.80
N ILE A 268 6.66 -2.87 -17.63
CA ILE A 268 6.64 -1.43 -17.41
C ILE A 268 6.02 -1.21 -16.04
N GLU A 269 6.73 -0.48 -15.17
CA GLU A 269 6.31 -0.20 -13.80
C GLU A 269 6.34 1.31 -13.56
N LYS A 270 5.40 1.81 -12.74
CA LYS A 270 5.33 3.23 -12.37
C LYS A 270 6.06 3.45 -11.06
N PHE A 271 7.00 4.39 -11.03
CA PHE A 271 7.72 4.78 -9.81
C PHE A 271 7.22 6.14 -9.31
N SER A 272 7.14 6.32 -8.00
CA SER A 272 6.82 7.61 -7.37
C SER A 272 7.85 7.93 -6.29
N ASP A 273 8.25 9.20 -6.24
CA ASP A 273 9.14 9.76 -5.23
C ASP A 273 8.39 10.64 -4.21
N GLU A 274 7.05 10.55 -4.16
CA GLU A 274 6.24 11.34 -3.21
C GLU A 274 6.47 10.89 -1.76
N ILE A 275 6.60 9.57 -1.54
CA ILE A 275 6.90 8.98 -0.24
C ILE A 275 8.16 8.15 -0.37
N LEU A 276 9.31 8.75 -0.04
CA LEU A 276 10.61 8.07 -0.05
C LEU A 276 10.84 7.27 1.24
N PRO A 277 11.86 6.40 1.31
CA PRO A 277 12.33 5.82 2.56
C PRO A 277 12.86 6.91 3.52
N GLU A 278 12.99 6.62 4.82
CA GLU A 278 13.58 7.58 5.79
C GLU A 278 15.08 7.73 5.56
N GLU A 279 15.72 6.64 5.17
CA GLU A 279 17.14 6.57 4.88
C GLU A 279 17.36 5.80 3.56
N PRO A 280 18.48 6.05 2.85
CA PRO A 280 18.83 5.28 1.66
C PRO A 280 18.89 3.78 1.92
N LEU A 281 18.35 3.00 0.99
CA LEU A 281 18.37 1.54 1.06
C LEU A 281 19.71 1.00 0.59
N THR A 282 20.26 0.07 1.36
CA THR A 282 21.57 -0.58 1.11
C THR A 282 21.43 -2.04 0.70
#